data_AF-A0A1G9ELC8-F1
#
_entry.id   AF-A0A1G9ELC8-F1
#
_cell.length_a   1.000
_cell.length_b   1.000
_cell.length_c   1.000
_cell.angle_alpha   90.00
_cell.angle_beta   90.00
_cell.angle_gamma   90.00
#
_symmetry.space_group_name_H-M   'P 1'
#
loop_
_entity.id
_entity.type
_entity.pdbx_description
1 polymer ?
#
loop_
_entity_poly.entity_id
_entity_poly.type
_entity_poly.pdbx_seq_one_letter_code
_entity_poly.pdbx_strand_id
1 'polypeptide(L)'
;MQSDKRREVVAAILDEHSELTLGELCRACGIPAEEVLALVEEGVIEPRGRGRARWRFSGICVRRVRRVYSLERDLGVNLAGAALAIELLEEIERLQARLARLERGEE
;
A
#
# COMPACT_ATOMS: atom_id res chain seq x y z
N MET A 1 29.81 16.64 28.11
CA MET A 1 30.06 16.70 26.66
C MET A 1 29.93 15.28 26.11
N GLN A 2 28.70 14.79 25.93
CA GLN A 2 28.44 13.50 25.29
C GLN A 2 27.75 13.79 23.96
N SER A 3 28.41 13.37 22.90
CA SER A 3 28.08 13.67 21.52
C SER A 3 26.74 13.05 21.13
N ASP A 4 25.83 13.91 20.70
CA ASP A 4 24.57 13.58 20.06
C ASP A 4 24.87 12.86 18.73
N LYS A 5 24.83 11.53 18.78
CA LYS A 5 25.10 10.66 17.63
C LYS A 5 23.87 10.71 16.73
N ARG A 6 23.84 11.68 15.81
CA ARG A 6 22.84 11.75 14.72
C ARG A 6 22.67 10.36 14.13
N ARG A 7 21.53 9.72 14.41
CA ARG A 7 21.10 8.50 13.72
C ARG A 7 20.94 8.89 12.26
N GLU A 8 21.87 8.46 11.41
CA GLU A 8 21.66 8.48 9.97
C GLU A 8 20.46 7.60 9.67
N VAL A 9 19.36 8.23 9.23
CA VAL A 9 18.17 7.53 8.77
C VAL A 9 18.41 7.21 7.30
N VAL A 10 18.81 5.97 7.03
CA VAL A 10 18.86 5.46 5.66
C VAL A 10 17.44 5.10 5.24
N ALA A 11 16.86 5.90 4.35
CA ALA A 11 15.56 5.63 3.74
C ALA A 11 15.79 4.97 2.36
N ALA A 12 15.22 3.79 2.14
CA ALA A 12 15.16 3.20 0.82
C ALA A 12 13.99 3.80 0.04
N ILE A 13 14.24 4.20 -1.21
CA ILE A 13 13.18 4.57 -2.14
C ILE A 13 12.51 3.27 -2.61
N LEU A 14 11.21 3.16 -2.37
CA LEU A 14 10.40 2.03 -2.84
C LEU A 14 9.66 2.47 -4.10
N ASP A 15 9.97 1.81 -5.21
CA ASP A 15 9.26 1.95 -6.47
C ASP A 15 8.38 0.73 -6.75
N GLU A 16 7.77 0.68 -7.93
CA GLU A 16 6.92 -0.44 -8.34
C GLU A 16 7.68 -1.73 -8.64
N HIS A 17 8.99 -1.64 -8.87
CA HIS A 17 9.87 -2.77 -9.17
C HIS A 17 10.55 -3.35 -7.92
N SER A 18 10.48 -2.63 -6.80
CA SER A 18 11.00 -3.07 -5.52
C SER A 18 10.29 -4.34 -5.06
N GLU A 19 11.05 -5.37 -4.69
CA GLU A 19 10.52 -6.63 -4.17
C GLU A 19 10.81 -6.76 -2.67
N LEU A 20 9.75 -6.77 -1.86
CA LEU A 20 9.80 -6.85 -0.42
C LEU A 20 9.38 -8.24 0.05
N THR A 21 10.15 -8.83 0.95
CA THR A 21 9.69 -9.99 1.74
C THR A 21 8.58 -9.58 2.71
N LEU A 22 7.85 -10.58 3.26
CA LEU A 22 6.86 -10.34 4.32
C LEU A 22 7.45 -9.53 5.49
N GLY A 23 8.66 -9.88 5.94
CA GLY A 23 9.33 -9.19 7.04
C GLY A 23 9.72 -7.74 6.71
N GLU A 24 10.12 -7.47 5.46
CA GLU A 24 10.42 -6.11 5.02
C GLU A 24 9.16 -5.27 4.89
N LEU A 25 8.05 -5.85 4.41
CA LEU A 25 6.76 -5.17 4.36
C LEU A 25 6.25 -4.82 5.76
N CYS A 26 6.35 -5.76 6.72
CA CYS A 26 6.01 -5.52 8.13
C CYS A 26 6.79 -4.32 8.68
N ARG A 27 8.11 -4.28 8.44
CA ARG A 27 8.97 -3.17 8.88
C ARG A 27 8.65 -1.85 8.20
N ALA A 28 8.38 -1.85 6.89
CA ALA A 28 8.09 -0.65 6.11
C ALA A 28 6.74 0.00 6.48
N CYS A 29 5.77 -0.84 6.89
CA CYS A 29 4.44 -0.42 7.29
C CYS A 29 4.29 -0.25 8.82
N GLY A 30 5.20 -0.81 9.62
CA GLY A 30 5.13 -0.78 11.07
C GLY A 30 4.00 -1.66 11.64
N ILE A 31 3.64 -2.73 10.93
CA ILE A 31 2.53 -3.64 11.29
C ILE A 31 3.03 -5.07 11.47
N PRO A 32 2.37 -5.88 12.32
CA PRO A 32 2.72 -7.29 12.52
C PRO A 32 2.35 -8.14 11.29
N ALA A 33 2.88 -9.37 11.23
CA ALA A 33 2.67 -10.26 10.09
C ALA A 33 1.22 -10.71 9.95
N GLU A 34 0.49 -10.84 11.06
CA GLU A 34 -0.92 -11.19 11.13
C GLU A 34 -1.80 -10.17 10.39
N GLU A 35 -1.50 -8.88 10.54
CA GLU A 35 -2.16 -7.79 9.84
C GLU A 35 -1.88 -7.83 8.32
N VAL A 36 -0.62 -8.08 7.94
CA VAL A 36 -0.26 -8.28 6.53
C VAL A 36 -1.01 -9.47 5.94
N LEU A 37 -1.21 -10.54 6.70
CA LEU A 37 -1.97 -11.70 6.25
C LEU A 37 -3.45 -11.37 6.03
N ALA A 38 -4.08 -10.65 6.95
CA ALA A 38 -5.44 -10.17 6.78
C ALA A 38 -5.59 -9.31 5.52
N LEU A 39 -4.63 -8.39 5.28
CA LEU A 39 -4.59 -7.56 4.07
C LEU A 39 -4.47 -8.39 2.78
N VAL A 40 -3.78 -9.54 2.82
CA VAL A 40 -3.69 -10.47 1.68
C VAL A 40 -5.00 -11.24 1.50
N GLU A 41 -5.62 -11.68 2.60
CA GLU A 41 -6.89 -12.42 2.57
C GLU A 41 -8.04 -11.56 2.05
N GLU A 42 -8.07 -10.27 2.40
CA GLU A 42 -9.02 -9.28 1.90
C GLU A 42 -8.66 -8.75 0.50
N GLY A 43 -7.57 -9.22 -0.12
CA GLY A 43 -7.18 -8.84 -1.48
C GLY A 43 -6.60 -7.43 -1.63
N VAL A 44 -6.38 -6.69 -0.54
CA VAL A 44 -5.80 -5.34 -0.56
C VAL A 44 -4.40 -5.36 -1.18
N ILE A 45 -3.62 -6.38 -0.85
CA ILE A 45 -2.27 -6.60 -1.37
C ILE A 45 -2.11 -8.04 -1.85
N GLU A 46 -1.38 -8.21 -2.94
CA GLU A 46 -1.16 -9.53 -3.53
C GLU A 46 0.34 -9.85 -3.55
N PRO A 47 0.77 -10.91 -2.86
CA PRO A 47 2.14 -11.38 -2.94
C PRO A 47 2.37 -12.19 -4.22
N ARG A 48 3.55 -12.04 -4.81
CA ARG A 48 4.10 -12.98 -5.78
C ARG A 48 4.76 -14.16 -5.06
N GLY A 49 4.73 -15.33 -5.70
CA GLY A 49 5.38 -16.55 -5.19
C GLY A 49 4.48 -17.41 -4.30
N ARG A 50 4.75 -18.72 -4.27
CA ARG A 50 3.91 -19.69 -3.54
C ARG A 50 4.35 -19.85 -2.09
N GLY A 51 3.49 -19.48 -1.16
CA GLY A 51 3.67 -19.67 0.29
C GLY A 51 4.48 -18.54 0.96
N ARG A 52 4.20 -18.32 2.25
CA ARG A 52 4.66 -17.16 3.03
C ARG A 52 6.17 -16.91 2.97
N ALA A 53 6.99 -17.95 2.99
CA ALA A 53 8.46 -17.83 2.91
C ALA A 53 8.97 -17.30 1.55
N ARG A 54 8.21 -17.49 0.47
CA ARG A 54 8.55 -17.06 -0.89
C ARG A 54 7.78 -15.84 -1.35
N TRP A 55 6.96 -15.24 -0.49
CA TRP A 55 6.20 -14.05 -0.82
C TRP A 55 7.11 -12.88 -1.15
N ARG A 56 6.78 -12.20 -2.24
CA ARG A 56 7.39 -10.94 -2.68
C ARG A 56 6.30 -9.93 -2.97
N PHE A 57 6.38 -8.78 -2.33
CA PHE A 57 5.43 -7.68 -2.45
C PHE A 57 6.08 -6.53 -3.19
N SER A 58 5.35 -5.90 -4.11
CA SER A 58 5.84 -4.68 -4.76
C SER A 58 5.85 -3.50 -3.78
N GLY A 59 6.64 -2.45 -4.06
CA GLY A 59 6.59 -1.21 -3.26
C GLY A 59 5.20 -0.53 -3.26
N ILE A 60 4.36 -0.83 -4.25
CA ILE A 60 2.95 -0.39 -4.30
C ILE A 60 2.17 -0.90 -3.08
N CYS A 61 2.49 -2.11 -2.58
CA CYS A 61 1.81 -2.69 -1.42
C CYS A 61 1.93 -1.79 -0.20
N VAL A 62 3.10 -1.18 0.04
CA VAL A 62 3.29 -0.23 1.17
C VAL A 62 2.33 0.96 1.08
N ARG A 63 2.11 1.50 -0.13
CA ARG A 63 1.16 2.60 -0.33
C ARG A 63 -0.27 2.15 -0.05
N ARG A 64 -0.66 0.97 -0.54
CA ARG A 64 -2.01 0.41 -0.31
C ARG A 64 -2.28 0.17 1.16
N VAL A 65 -1.33 -0.46 1.88
CA VAL A 65 -1.44 -0.68 3.32
C VAL A 65 -1.62 0.64 4.08
N ARG A 66 -0.81 1.66 3.79
CA ARG A 66 -0.96 2.97 4.44
C ARG A 66 -2.31 3.62 4.14
N ARG A 67 -2.83 3.47 2.92
CA ARG A 67 -4.12 4.03 2.53
C ARG A 67 -5.28 3.34 3.25
N VAL A 68 -5.24 2.02 3.41
CA VAL A 68 -6.22 1.28 4.21
C VAL A 68 -6.27 1.82 5.64
N TYR A 69 -5.14 1.88 6.34
CA TYR A 69 -5.14 2.35 7.73
C TYR A 69 -5.50 3.83 7.88
N SER A 70 -5.28 4.65 6.85
CA SER A 70 -5.83 6.01 6.82
C SER A 70 -7.35 5.96 6.78
N LEU A 71 -7.94 5.15 5.90
CA LEU A 71 -9.40 5.03 5.78
C LEU A 71 -10.04 4.47 7.05
N GLU A 72 -9.45 3.44 7.66
CA GLU A 72 -9.95 2.92 8.94
C GLU A 72 -9.92 4.00 10.03
N ARG A 73 -8.86 4.81 10.09
CA ARG A 73 -8.73 5.91 11.06
C ARG A 73 -9.70 7.06 10.78
N ASP A 74 -9.78 7.49 9.53
CA ASP A 74 -10.44 8.72 9.14
C ASP A 74 -11.96 8.51 8.96
N LEU A 75 -12.38 7.31 8.57
CA LEU A 75 -13.77 6.97 8.26
C LEU A 75 -14.37 5.91 9.20
N GLY A 76 -13.57 5.27 10.07
CA GLY A 76 -14.05 4.22 10.96
C GLY A 76 -14.52 2.96 10.25
N VAL A 77 -14.11 2.76 8.99
CA VAL A 77 -14.41 1.55 8.22
C VAL A 77 -13.53 0.39 8.69
N ASN A 78 -14.00 -0.85 8.49
CA ASN A 78 -13.17 -2.04 8.69
C ASN A 78 -12.28 -2.29 7.45
N LEU A 79 -11.36 -3.24 7.58
CA LEU A 79 -10.43 -3.64 6.52
C LEU A 79 -11.09 -3.93 5.16
N ALA A 80 -12.16 -4.73 5.16
CA ALA A 80 -12.93 -5.05 3.95
C ALA A 80 -13.59 -3.79 3.34
N GLY A 81 -14.13 -2.91 4.18
CA GLY A 81 -14.70 -1.64 3.76
C GLY A 81 -13.65 -0.67 3.21
N ALA A 82 -12.46 -0.65 3.81
CA ALA A 82 -11.33 0.12 3.31
C ALA A 82 -10.82 -0.41 1.96
N ALA A 83 -10.77 -1.74 1.78
CA ALA A 83 -10.44 -2.38 0.51
C ALA A 83 -11.41 -1.95 -0.59
N LEU A 84 -12.72 -2.08 -0.34
CA LEU A 84 -13.75 -1.66 -1.27
C LEU A 84 -13.68 -0.15 -1.58
N ALA A 85 -13.45 0.68 -0.57
CA ALA A 85 -13.31 2.12 -0.76
C ALA A 85 -12.11 2.46 -1.66
N ILE A 86 -10.98 1.75 -1.52
CA ILE A 86 -9.82 1.92 -2.40
C ILE A 86 -10.18 1.57 -3.84
N GLU A 87 -10.86 0.44 -4.08
CA GLU A 87 -11.29 0.05 -5.43
C GLU A 87 -12.23 1.08 -6.08
N LEU A 88 -13.18 1.61 -5.31
CA LEU A 88 -14.09 2.64 -5.78
C LEU A 88 -13.38 3.96 -6.09
N LEU A 89 -12.41 4.36 -5.26
CA LEU A 89 -11.58 5.53 -5.53
C LEU A 89 -10.74 5.35 -6.80
N GLU A 90 -10.14 4.18 -7.00
CA GLU A 90 -9.42 3.85 -8.23
C GLU A 90 -10.36 3.88 -9.46
N GLU A 91 -11.61 3.42 -9.33
CA GLU A 91 -12.60 3.52 -10.42
C GLU A 91 -13.01 4.97 -10.71
N ILE A 92 -13.22 5.80 -9.68
CA ILE A 92 -13.52 7.22 -9.85
C ILE A 92 -12.37 7.91 -10.60
N GLU A 93 -11.12 7.66 -10.20
CA GLU A 93 -9.93 8.20 -10.89
C GLU A 93 -9.89 7.76 -12.37
N ARG A 94 -10.20 6.49 -12.66
CA ARG A 94 -10.29 5.97 -14.05
C ARG A 94 -11.40 6.67 -14.84
N LEU A 95 -12.57 6.86 -14.26
CA LEU A 95 -13.70 7.51 -14.92
C LEU A 95 -13.43 9.00 -15.19
N GLN A 96 -12.85 9.72 -14.22
CA GLN A 96 -12.43 11.11 -14.38
C GLN A 96 -11.37 11.26 -15.48
N ALA A 97 -10.40 10.34 -15.54
CA ALA A 97 -9.39 10.36 -16.60
C ALA A 97 -10.01 10.12 -17.99
N ARG A 98 -11.06 9.31 -18.10
CA ARG A 98 -11.81 9.09 -19.36
C ARG A 98 -12.59 10.33 -19.75
N LEU A 99 -13.30 10.97 -18.82
CA LEU A 99 -14.02 12.22 -19.06
C LEU A 99 -13.08 13.32 -19.56
N ALA A 100 -11.97 13.54 -18.85
CA ALA A 100 -10.97 14.54 -19.24
C ALA A 100 -10.34 14.25 -20.62
N ARG A 101 -10.32 13.00 -21.08
CA ARG A 101 -9.86 12.66 -22.45
C ARG A 101 -10.92 12.96 -23.51
N LEU A 102 -12.20 12.81 -23.19
CA LEU A 102 -13.31 13.14 -24.09
C LEU A 102 -13.44 14.66 -24.24
N GLU A 103 -13.41 15.39 -23.12
CA GLU A 103 -13.48 16.86 -23.11
C GLU A 103 -12.31 17.49 -23.90
N ARG A 104 -11.11 16.90 -23.83
CA ARG A 104 -9.95 17.32 -24.63
C ARG A 104 -9.98 16.90 -26.10
N GLY A 105 -10.91 16.02 -26.49
CA GLY A 105 -11.10 15.58 -27.87
C GLY A 105 -12.21 16.33 -28.61
N GLU A 106 -12.92 17.23 -27.91
CA GLU A 106 -13.95 18.12 -28.46
C GLU A 106 -13.41 19.51 -28.85
N GLU A 107 -12.08 19.74 -28.71
CA GLU A 107 -11.33 20.90 -29.22
C GLU A 107 -10.55 20.56 -30.50
#